data_AF-A0A2J0MBE5-F1
#
_entry.id   AF-A0A2J0MBE5-F1
#
_cell.length_a   1.000
_cell.length_b   1.000
_cell.length_c   1.000
_cell.angle_alpha   90.00
_cell.angle_beta   90.00
_cell.angle_gamma   90.00
#
_symmetry.space_group_name_H-M   'P 1'
#
loop_
_entity.id
_entity.type
_entity.pdbx_description
1 polymer ?
#
loop_
_entity_poly.entity_id
_entity_poly.type
_entity_poly.pdbx_seq_one_letter_code
_entity_poly.pdbx_strand_id
1 'polypeptide(L)' 'VEIRTDQNSNPYVLELNPNPSINVNDSTVASAELIGLNYADFIEEIIKMAIKRYKEKPPYYHLQSLYI' A
#
# COMPACT_ATOMS: atom_id res chain seq x y z
N VAL A 1 5.57 -5.51 -1.09
CA VAL A 1 6.51 -6.33 -0.29
C VAL A 1 7.27 -7.18 -1.26
N GLU A 2 8.61 -7.13 -1.24
CA GLU A 2 9.42 -7.99 -2.08
C GLU A 2 9.87 -9.22 -1.28
N ILE A 3 9.68 -10.40 -1.86
CA ILE A 3 9.97 -11.69 -1.24
C ILE A 3 10.88 -12.48 -2.17
N ARG A 4 11.93 -13.09 -1.60
CA ARG A 4 12.77 -14.07 -2.29
C ARG A 4 12.62 -15.43 -1.62
N THR A 5 12.48 -16.48 -2.43
CA THR A 5 12.51 -17.86 -1.95
C THR A 5 13.90 -18.45 -2.12
N ASP A 6 14.37 -19.21 -1.13
CA ASP A 6 15.58 -20.01 -1.27
C ASP A 6 15.32 -21.31 -2.07
N GLN A 7 16.35 -22.13 -2.23
CA GLN A 7 16.29 -23.44 -2.90
C GLN A 7 15.38 -24.47 -2.23
N ASN A 8 15.02 -24.25 -0.95
CA ASN A 8 14.12 -25.10 -0.18
C ASN A 8 12.70 -24.48 -0.08
N SER A 9 12.41 -23.46 -0.89
CA SER A 9 11.13 -22.72 -0.89
C SER A 9 10.82 -21.95 0.40
N ASN A 10 11.83 -21.65 1.23
CA ASN A 10 11.64 -20.77 2.37
C ASN A 10 11.54 -19.31 1.89
N PRO A 11 10.48 -18.56 2.24
CA PRO A 11 10.35 -17.16 1.85
C PRO A 11 11.12 -16.24 2.81
N TYR A 12 11.77 -15.23 2.24
CA TYR A 12 12.49 -14.18 2.97
C TYR A 12 12.03 -12.82 2.46
N VAL A 13 11.67 -11.93 3.39
CA VAL A 13 11.36 -10.53 3.08
C VAL A 13 12.66 -9.82 2.72
N LEU A 14 12.70 -9.21 1.54
CA LEU A 14 13.85 -8.41 1.08
C LEU A 14 13.62 -6.92 1.33
N GLU A 15 12.45 -6.42 0.96
CA GLU A 15 12.15 -5.00 1.00
C GLU A 15 10.68 -4.72 1.35
N LEU A 16 10.51 -3.67 2.16
CA LEU A 16 9.23 -3.01 2.42
C LEU A 16 9.33 -1.58 1.88
N ASN A 17 8.86 -1.37 0.65
CA ASN A 17 8.76 -0.04 0.07
C ASN A 17 7.35 0.54 0.30
N PRO A 18 7.18 1.57 1.15
CA PRO A 18 5.88 2.21 1.37
C PRO A 18 5.45 3.15 0.23
N ASN A 19 6.35 3.46 -0.70
CA ASN A 19 6.10 4.28 -1.88
C ASN A 19 6.60 3.56 -3.15
N PRO A 20 6.04 2.39 -3.48
CA PRO A 20 6.40 1.67 -4.69
C PRO A 20 5.90 2.44 -5.93
N SER A 21 6.44 2.09 -7.09
CA SER A 21 5.90 2.62 -8.35
C SER A 21 4.46 2.15 -8.58
N ILE A 22 3.64 3.06 -9.12
CA ILE A 22 2.22 2.84 -9.44
C ILE A 22 1.91 3.06 -10.92
N ASN A 23 2.92 2.95 -11.80
CA ASN A 23 2.66 2.98 -13.24
C ASN A 23 1.89 1.72 -13.65
N VAL A 24 1.05 1.85 -14.69
CA VAL A 24 0.12 0.80 -15.13
C VAL A 24 0.77 -0.56 -15.40
N ASN A 25 2.04 -0.58 -15.83
CA ASN A 25 2.76 -1.82 -16.17
C ASN A 25 3.72 -2.31 -15.07
N ASP A 26 3.71 -1.71 -13.89
CA ASP A 26 4.61 -2.08 -12.79
C ASP A 26 4.02 -3.17 -11.88
N SER A 27 4.90 -3.87 -11.16
CA SER A 27 4.58 -5.06 -10.36
C SER A 27 3.50 -4.84 -9.29
N THR A 28 3.43 -3.64 -8.71
CA THR A 28 2.42 -3.31 -7.69
C THR A 28 1.02 -3.27 -8.30
N VAL A 29 0.88 -2.70 -9.50
CA VAL A 29 -0.39 -2.66 -10.23
C VAL A 29 -0.76 -4.07 -10.71
N ALA A 30 0.20 -4.81 -11.29
CA ALA A 30 -0.03 -6.19 -11.71
C ALA A 30 -0.54 -7.09 -10.56
N SER A 31 -0.08 -6.86 -9.33
CA SER A 31 -0.57 -7.60 -8.16
C SER A 31 -2.04 -7.30 -7.84
N ALA A 32 -2.51 -6.07 -8.09
CA ALA A 32 -3.91 -5.69 -7.93
C ALA A 32 -4.81 -6.29 -9.02
N GLU A 33 -4.30 -6.39 -10.25
CA GLU A 33 -5.01 -7.04 -11.36
C GLU A 33 -5.27 -8.52 -11.09
N LEU A 34 -4.33 -9.22 -10.43
CA LEU A 34 -4.51 -10.63 -10.04
C LEU A 34 -5.69 -10.86 -9.08
N ILE A 35 -6.13 -9.82 -8.36
CA ILE A 35 -7.31 -9.88 -7.48
C ILE A 35 -8.56 -9.24 -8.10
N GLY A 36 -8.52 -8.93 -9.40
CA GLY A 36 -9.66 -8.42 -10.17
C GLY A 36 -9.84 -6.91 -10.15
N LEU A 37 -8.85 -6.13 -9.70
CA LEU A 37 -8.88 -4.67 -9.77
C LEU A 37 -8.24 -4.20 -11.08
N ASN A 38 -8.96 -3.42 -11.89
CA ASN A 38 -8.31 -2.72 -12.99
C ASN A 38 -7.51 -1.51 -12.45
N TYR A 39 -6.74 -0.85 -13.31
CA TYR A 39 -5.91 0.29 -12.90
C TYR A 39 -6.71 1.43 -12.24
N ALA A 40 -7.90 1.75 -12.75
CA ALA A 40 -8.74 2.78 -12.17
C ALA A 40 -9.24 2.37 -10.77
N ASP A 41 -9.67 1.12 -10.61
CA ASP A 41 -10.09 0.59 -9.29
C ASP A 41 -8.93 0.65 -8.29
N PHE A 42 -7.73 0.26 -8.70
CA PHE A 42 -6.52 0.31 -7.87
C PHE A 42 -6.23 1.74 -7.37
N ILE A 43 -6.27 2.74 -8.26
CA ILE A 43 -6.08 4.14 -7.89
C ILE A 43 -7.22 4.63 -7.00
N GLU A 44 -8.47 4.24 -7.28
CA GLU A 44 -9.62 4.61 -6.46
C GLU A 44 -9.48 4.09 -5.03
N GLU A 45 -9.02 2.85 -4.83
CA GLU A 45 -8.78 2.30 -3.50
C GLU A 45 -7.69 3.06 -2.72
N ILE A 46 -6.61 3.49 -3.39
CA ILE A 46 -5.58 4.35 -2.77
C ILE A 46 -6.21 5.68 -2.28
N ILE A 47 -7.02 6.32 -3.12
CA ILE A 47 -7.69 7.59 -2.80
C ILE A 47 -8.68 7.38 -1.65
N LYS A 48 -9.50 6.33 -1.69
CA LYS A 48 -10.46 5.97 -0.62
C LYS A 48 -9.76 5.78 0.72
N MET A 49 -8.66 5.02 0.74
CA MET A 49 -7.85 4.80 1.94
C MET A 49 -7.26 6.11 2.47
N ALA A 50 -6.76 6.98 1.60
CA ALA A 50 -6.27 8.30 1.99
C ALA A 50 -7.38 9.15 2.61
N ILE A 51 -8.55 9.26 1.96
CA ILE A 51 -9.70 10.01 2.49
C ILE A 51 -10.11 9.46 3.86
N LYS A 52 -10.26 8.14 4.00
CA LYS A 52 -10.62 7.50 5.27
C LYS A 52 -9.61 7.84 6.35
N ARG A 53 -8.31 7.73 6.05
CA ARG A 53 -7.23 8.09 6.97
C ARG A 53 -7.34 9.54 7.44
N TYR A 54 -7.53 10.50 6.55
CA TYR A 54 -7.61 11.92 6.94
C TYR A 54 -8.91 12.31 7.65
N LYS A 55 -10.02 11.58 7.41
CA LYS A 55 -11.26 11.76 8.18
C LYS A 55 -11.12 11.29 9.62
N GLU A 56 -10.52 10.11 9.83
CA GLU A 56 -10.38 9.51 11.16
C GLU A 56 -9.19 10.08 11.94
N LYS A 57 -8.14 10.49 11.22
CA LYS A 57 -6.85 10.92 11.74
C LYS A 57 -6.42 12.19 10.99
N PRO A 58 -6.91 13.37 11.40
CA PRO A 58 -6.55 14.63 10.75
C PRO A 58 -5.03 14.84 10.77
N PRO A 59 -4.50 15.77 9.94
CA PRO A 59 -3.08 16.09 9.95
C PRO A 59 -2.58 16.34 11.37
N TYR A 60 -1.45 15.69 11.71
CA TYR A 60 -0.82 15.77 13.03
C TYR A 60 -1.67 15.23 14.19
N TYR A 61 -2.67 14.36 13.96
CA TYR A 61 -3.50 13.80 15.06
C TYR A 61 -2.66 13.17 16.19
N HIS A 62 -1.51 12.57 15.86
CA HIS A 62 -0.61 11.92 16.80
C HIS A 62 0.29 12.92 17.56
N LEU A 63 0.29 14.19 17.17
CA LEU A 63 0.95 15.31 17.84
C LEU A 63 -0.05 16.23 18.56
N GLN A 64 -1.36 16.02 18.36
CA GLN A 64 -2.39 16.71 19.11
C GLN A 64 -2.37 16.16 20.53
N SER A 65 -1.68 16.85 21.45
CA SER A 65 -1.78 16.57 22.88
C SER A 65 -3.24 16.71 23.28
N LEU A 66 -3.78 15.67 23.92
CA LEU A 66 -5.05 15.76 24.64
C LEU A 66 -4.85 16.77 25.77
N TYR A 67 -5.23 18.02 25.53
CA TYR A 67 -5.50 18.95 26.63
C TYR A 67 -6.78 18.46 27.29
N ILE A 68 -6.62 17.67 28.35
CA ILE A 68 -7.65 17.41 29.35
C ILE A 68 -7.53 18.52 30.40
#